data_AF-A0A2D5T610-F1
#
_entry.id   AF-A0A2D5T610-F1
#
_cell.length_a   1.000
_cell.length_b   1.000
_cell.length_c   1.000
_cell.angle_alpha   90.00
_cell.angle_beta   90.00
_cell.angle_gamma   90.00
#
_symmetry.space_group_name_H-M   'P 1'
#
loop_
_entity.id
_entity.type
_entity.pdbx_description
1 polymer ?
#
loop_
_entity_poly.entity_id
_entity_poly.type
_entity_poly.pdbx_seq_one_letter_code
_entity_poly.pdbx_strand_id
1 'polypeptide(L)'
;MKKHYLLLLFILLTGCSTKFAYKNADWLAYWYVDDYVSLNDAQEDLLDEHLKTWLDWHKSNELPAYIAHLKQIREDIEQGNITPARIAYHNDKAVAHWHSVRAEIVPDLVALAPSLTEKQVNNLFEELAEQEKEKQEKRAKLSDEKRQKRWFTRTENSLENWLGYITSSQNKMVKSLYLAQSPTSDLWSDYRARYQASLKTVLLNIVSESKDKDKLKSLLLNPESFRSDELNKLNEQNRQSYHDFLYGIYLSLTDNQKQHLLSEIDDLIEDISELSR
;
A
#
# COMPACT_ATOMS: atom_id res chain seq x y z
N MET A 1 -33.54 17.82 6.83
CA MET A 1 -33.35 17.83 8.30
C MET A 1 -33.40 16.46 8.97
N LYS A 2 -34.20 15.46 8.53
CA LYS A 2 -34.18 14.11 9.14
C LYS A 2 -33.07 13.16 8.61
N LYS A 3 -32.43 13.48 7.48
CA LYS A 3 -31.35 12.67 6.87
C LYS A 3 -29.97 12.83 7.52
N HIS A 4 -29.73 13.92 8.27
CA HIS A 4 -28.43 14.15 8.92
C HIS A 4 -28.28 13.42 10.26
N TYR A 5 -29.39 13.01 10.87
CA TYR A 5 -29.37 12.21 12.10
C TYR A 5 -29.01 10.73 11.85
N LEU A 6 -29.31 10.18 10.66
CA LEU A 6 -28.85 8.84 10.28
C LEU A 6 -27.35 8.79 9.97
N LEU A 7 -26.80 9.85 9.36
CA LEU A 7 -25.35 9.92 9.09
C LEU A 7 -24.55 10.09 10.39
N LEU A 8 -25.07 10.85 11.35
CA LEU A 8 -24.45 11.01 12.67
C LEU A 8 -24.52 9.72 13.52
N LEU A 9 -25.53 8.87 13.31
CA LEU A 9 -25.66 7.57 14.00
C LEU A 9 -24.65 6.54 13.48
N PHE A 10 -24.25 6.62 12.20
CA PHE A 10 -23.19 5.77 11.62
C PHE A 10 -21.78 6.17 12.08
N ILE A 11 -21.56 7.46 12.36
CA ILE A 11 -20.26 7.95 12.88
C ILE A 11 -20.06 7.55 14.36
N LEU A 12 -21.12 7.21 15.09
CA LEU A 12 -21.08 6.69 16.46
C LEU A 12 -20.80 5.17 16.53
N LEU A 13 -20.73 4.48 15.39
CA LEU A 13 -20.17 3.13 15.28
C LEU A 13 -18.70 3.24 14.83
N THR A 14 -17.87 3.85 15.69
CA THR A 14 -16.42 3.97 15.50
C THR A 14 -15.79 2.57 15.51
N GLY A 15 -15.73 1.96 14.33
CA GLY A 15 -15.23 0.62 14.11
C GLY A 15 -15.87 0.00 12.88
N CYS A 16 -15.80 0.67 11.72
CA CYS A 16 -15.90 -0.08 10.46
C CYS A 16 -14.69 -1.01 10.46
N SER A 17 -14.86 -2.22 10.96
CA SER A 17 -13.81 -3.22 10.98
C SER A 17 -13.28 -3.41 9.57
N THR A 18 -12.02 -3.82 9.47
CA THR A 18 -11.39 -4.29 8.22
C THR A 18 -12.32 -5.26 7.47
N LYS A 19 -13.09 -6.07 8.21
CA LYS A 19 -14.16 -6.94 7.71
C LYS A 19 -15.34 -6.21 7.07
N PHE A 20 -15.84 -5.12 7.64
CA PHE A 20 -16.88 -4.31 6.99
C PHE A 20 -16.33 -3.67 5.71
N ALA A 21 -15.14 -3.08 5.75
CA ALA A 21 -14.52 -2.49 4.56
C ALA A 21 -14.28 -3.54 3.46
N TYR A 22 -13.79 -4.72 3.83
CA TYR A 22 -13.52 -5.80 2.88
C TYR A 22 -14.80 -6.42 2.30
N LYS A 23 -15.85 -6.59 3.12
CA LYS A 23 -17.15 -7.10 2.66
C LYS A 23 -17.91 -6.15 1.74
N ASN A 24 -17.59 -4.85 1.79
CA ASN A 24 -18.17 -3.82 0.93
C ASN A 24 -17.08 -3.22 0.02
N ALA A 25 -16.04 -4.00 -0.30
CA ALA A 25 -14.91 -3.53 -1.09
C ALA A 25 -15.30 -3.21 -2.53
N ASP A 26 -16.31 -3.88 -3.07
CA ASP A 26 -16.98 -3.57 -4.33
C ASP A 26 -17.54 -2.14 -4.32
N TRP A 27 -18.38 -1.82 -3.34
CA TRP A 27 -18.97 -0.51 -3.17
C TRP A 27 -17.92 0.59 -2.90
N LEU A 28 -16.91 0.30 -2.08
CA LEU A 28 -15.83 1.25 -1.80
C LEU A 28 -14.92 1.48 -3.03
N ALA A 29 -14.68 0.43 -3.82
CA ALA A 29 -13.92 0.54 -5.06
C ALA A 29 -14.66 1.41 -6.09
N TYR A 30 -15.98 1.29 -6.19
CA TYR A 30 -16.79 2.18 -7.03
C TYR A 30 -16.59 3.65 -6.64
N TRP A 31 -16.76 4.00 -5.36
CA TRP A 31 -16.55 5.37 -4.89
C TRP A 31 -15.13 5.87 -5.18
N TYR A 32 -14.13 5.01 -5.00
CA TYR A 32 -12.75 5.36 -5.28
C TYR A 32 -12.47 5.56 -6.77
N VAL A 33 -13.09 4.76 -7.65
CA VAL A 33 -12.92 4.90 -9.10
C VAL A 33 -13.67 6.11 -9.65
N ASP A 34 -14.87 6.41 -9.14
CA ASP A 34 -15.70 7.55 -9.54
C ASP A 34 -14.99 8.89 -9.28
N ASP A 35 -14.14 8.97 -8.25
CA ASP A 35 -13.29 10.13 -7.98
C ASP A 35 -12.31 10.44 -9.14
N TYR A 36 -11.99 9.49 -10.02
CA TYR A 36 -11.05 9.68 -11.14
C TYR A 36 -11.68 9.50 -12.52
N VAL A 37 -12.64 8.59 -12.67
CA VAL A 37 -13.26 8.23 -13.93
C VAL A 37 -14.75 8.10 -13.74
N SER A 38 -15.52 9.00 -14.36
CA SER A 38 -16.97 8.84 -14.45
C SER A 38 -17.30 7.70 -15.41
N LEU A 39 -17.63 6.54 -14.86
CA LEU A 39 -18.06 5.35 -15.60
C LEU A 39 -19.50 5.53 -16.12
N ASN A 40 -19.86 4.79 -17.16
CA ASN A 40 -21.26 4.61 -17.55
C ASN A 40 -21.78 3.26 -17.05
N ASP A 41 -23.10 3.07 -17.04
CA ASP A 41 -23.76 1.86 -16.53
C ASP A 41 -23.11 0.55 -17.03
N ALA A 42 -22.74 0.46 -18.31
CA ALA A 42 -22.11 -0.74 -18.85
C ALA A 42 -20.66 -0.95 -18.37
N GLN A 43 -19.92 0.12 -18.12
CA GLN A 43 -18.58 0.04 -17.53
C GLN A 43 -18.64 -0.28 -16.03
N GLU A 44 -19.67 0.20 -15.33
CA GLU A 44 -19.93 -0.13 -13.93
C GLU A 44 -20.26 -1.62 -13.76
N ASP A 45 -21.18 -2.14 -14.58
CA ASP A 45 -21.53 -3.57 -14.59
C ASP A 45 -20.30 -4.46 -14.83
N LEU A 46 -19.42 -4.06 -15.75
CA LEU A 46 -18.16 -4.78 -16.02
C LEU A 46 -17.19 -4.70 -14.84
N LEU A 47 -17.06 -3.54 -14.20
CA LEU A 47 -16.20 -3.36 -13.04
C LEU A 47 -16.68 -4.24 -11.87
N ASP A 48 -17.99 -4.32 -11.64
CA ASP A 48 -18.58 -5.15 -10.58
C ASP A 48 -18.29 -6.65 -10.78
N GLU A 49 -18.41 -7.14 -12.01
CA GLU A 49 -18.09 -8.54 -12.33
C GLU A 49 -16.61 -8.87 -12.06
N HIS A 50 -15.71 -7.99 -12.49
CA HIS A 50 -14.27 -8.15 -12.26
C HIS A 50 -13.89 -8.01 -10.79
N LEU A 51 -14.45 -7.02 -10.06
CA LEU A 51 -14.20 -6.83 -8.64
C LEU A 51 -14.60 -8.07 -7.83
N LYS A 52 -15.76 -8.65 -8.13
CA LYS A 52 -16.19 -9.91 -7.50
C LYS A 52 -15.17 -11.02 -7.74
N THR A 53 -14.73 -11.18 -8.98
CA THR A 53 -13.75 -12.20 -9.37
C THR A 53 -12.41 -12.00 -8.65
N TRP A 54 -11.89 -10.77 -8.61
CA TRP A 54 -10.63 -10.45 -7.93
C TRP A 54 -10.73 -10.64 -6.42
N LEU A 55 -11.86 -10.26 -5.81
CA LEU A 55 -12.08 -10.45 -4.37
C LEU A 55 -12.20 -11.94 -4.01
N ASP A 56 -12.90 -12.74 -4.81
CA ASP A 56 -13.01 -14.19 -4.62
C ASP A 56 -11.64 -14.85 -4.78
N TRP A 57 -10.84 -14.45 -5.78
CA TRP A 57 -9.47 -14.93 -5.95
C TRP A 57 -8.57 -14.52 -4.78
N HIS A 58 -8.60 -13.24 -4.38
CA HIS A 58 -7.77 -12.73 -3.28
C HIS A 58 -8.13 -13.44 -1.96
N LYS A 59 -9.42 -13.67 -1.72
CA LYS A 59 -9.94 -14.41 -0.57
C LYS A 59 -9.45 -15.86 -0.54
N SER A 60 -9.42 -16.54 -1.68
CA SER A 60 -9.09 -17.97 -1.78
C SER A 60 -7.59 -18.27 -1.97
N ASN A 61 -6.79 -17.30 -2.43
CA ASN A 61 -5.37 -17.48 -2.73
C ASN A 61 -4.47 -16.59 -1.86
N GLU A 62 -4.62 -15.28 -1.95
CA GLU A 62 -3.71 -14.32 -1.29
C GLU A 62 -3.89 -14.27 0.22
N LEU A 63 -5.13 -14.23 0.74
CA LEU A 63 -5.34 -14.22 2.19
C LEU A 63 -4.74 -15.46 2.89
N PRO A 64 -4.93 -16.71 2.40
CA PRO A 64 -4.21 -17.87 2.92
C PRO A 64 -2.68 -17.75 2.82
N ALA A 65 -2.16 -17.17 1.73
CA ALA A 65 -0.72 -16.95 1.56
C ALA A 65 -0.17 -15.92 2.57
N TYR A 66 -0.93 -14.88 2.90
CA TYR A 66 -0.60 -13.89 3.93
C TYR A 66 -0.56 -14.55 5.31
N ILE A 67 -1.59 -15.34 5.65
CA ILE A 67 -1.64 -16.10 6.91
C ILE A 67 -0.44 -17.03 7.03
N ALA A 68 -0.11 -17.78 5.98
CA ALA A 68 1.05 -18.68 5.99
C ALA A 68 2.37 -17.91 6.17
N HIS A 69 2.49 -16.72 5.59
CA HIS A 69 3.66 -15.87 5.77
C HIS A 69 3.74 -15.30 7.20
N LEU A 70 2.64 -14.83 7.78
CA LEU A 70 2.59 -14.34 9.16
C LEU A 70 2.94 -15.43 10.16
N LYS A 71 2.44 -16.66 9.96
CA LYS A 71 2.83 -17.83 10.78
C LYS A 71 4.33 -18.10 10.71
N GLN A 72 4.94 -17.94 9.53
CA GLN A 72 6.39 -18.08 9.38
C GLN A 72 7.16 -16.99 10.14
N ILE A 73 6.70 -15.73 10.07
CA ILE A 73 7.30 -14.61 10.84
C ILE A 73 7.20 -14.90 12.35
N ARG A 74 6.03 -15.33 12.81
CA ARG A 74 5.77 -15.70 14.20
C ARG A 74 6.73 -16.79 14.67
N GLU A 75 6.87 -17.86 13.90
CA GLU A 75 7.77 -18.98 14.20
C GLU A 75 9.23 -18.53 14.27
N ASP A 76 9.69 -17.70 13.31
CA ASP A 76 11.05 -17.18 13.30
C ASP A 76 11.32 -16.28 14.53
N ILE A 77 10.34 -15.50 15.02
CA ILE A 77 10.45 -14.73 16.26
C ILE A 77 10.48 -15.65 17.50
N GLU A 78 9.58 -16.62 17.57
CA GLU A 78 9.44 -17.53 18.71
C GLU A 78 10.73 -18.33 18.94
N GLN A 79 11.28 -18.93 17.86
CA GLN A 79 12.49 -19.75 17.88
C GLN A 79 13.79 -18.95 18.00
N GLY A 80 13.73 -17.63 17.86
CA GLY A 80 14.92 -16.79 17.98
C GLY A 80 15.71 -16.61 16.68
N ASN A 81 15.13 -16.93 15.53
CA ASN A 81 15.79 -17.03 14.22
C ASN A 81 15.82 -15.73 13.42
N ILE A 82 15.49 -14.59 14.03
CA ILE A 82 15.52 -13.30 13.36
C ILE A 82 16.98 -12.85 13.16
N THR A 83 17.32 -12.61 11.90
CA THR A 83 18.61 -12.06 11.44
C THR A 83 18.36 -11.03 10.34
N PRO A 84 19.33 -10.18 9.96
CA PRO A 84 19.15 -9.24 8.85
C PRO A 84 18.74 -9.93 7.54
N ALA A 85 19.35 -11.08 7.23
CA ALA A 85 18.98 -11.87 6.06
C ALA A 85 17.54 -12.40 6.14
N ARG A 86 17.08 -12.72 7.35
CA ARG A 86 15.72 -13.22 7.55
C ARG A 86 14.65 -12.13 7.46
N ILE A 87 14.97 -10.93 7.95
CA ILE A 87 14.16 -9.72 7.74
C ILE A 87 14.07 -9.41 6.24
N ALA A 88 15.18 -9.45 5.50
CA ALA A 88 15.17 -9.24 4.06
C ALA A 88 14.30 -10.28 3.33
N TYR A 89 14.39 -11.56 3.69
CA TYR A 89 13.52 -12.61 3.16
C TYR A 89 12.02 -12.32 3.37
N HIS A 90 11.62 -11.87 4.56
CA HIS A 90 10.23 -11.50 4.82
C HIS A 90 9.80 -10.24 4.06
N ASN A 91 10.69 -9.26 3.92
CA ASN A 91 10.45 -8.07 3.10
C ASN A 91 10.21 -8.44 1.63
N ASP A 92 11.08 -9.27 1.05
CA ASP A 92 10.96 -9.72 -0.34
C ASP A 92 9.68 -10.55 -0.57
N LYS A 93 9.30 -11.40 0.40
CA LYS A 93 8.05 -12.17 0.34
C LYS A 93 6.81 -11.27 0.45
N ALA A 94 6.86 -10.19 1.23
CA ALA A 94 5.79 -9.19 1.25
C ALA A 94 5.67 -8.42 -0.08
N VAL A 95 6.79 -8.12 -0.74
CA VAL A 95 6.80 -7.54 -2.10
C VAL A 95 6.22 -8.53 -3.12
N ALA A 96 6.51 -9.82 -2.99
CA ALA A 96 5.99 -10.85 -3.87
C ALA A 96 4.45 -10.97 -3.82
N HIS A 97 3.84 -10.84 -2.63
CA HIS A 97 2.38 -10.78 -2.46
C HIS A 97 1.76 -9.64 -3.29
N TRP A 98 2.35 -8.44 -3.21
CA TRP A 98 1.91 -7.32 -4.05
C TRP A 98 2.06 -7.59 -5.56
N HIS A 99 3.13 -8.27 -5.96
CA HIS A 99 3.33 -8.65 -7.37
C HIS A 99 2.31 -9.69 -7.84
N SER A 100 1.89 -10.61 -6.95
CA SER A 100 0.85 -11.62 -7.23
C SER A 100 -0.49 -10.95 -7.52
N VAL A 101 -0.96 -10.08 -6.63
CA VAL A 101 -2.20 -9.30 -6.82
C VAL A 101 -2.16 -8.50 -8.12
N ARG A 102 -1.04 -7.84 -8.40
CA ARG A 102 -0.85 -7.10 -9.65
C ARG A 102 -0.94 -8.03 -10.87
N ALA A 103 -0.29 -9.19 -10.83
CA ALA A 103 -0.30 -10.14 -11.95
C ALA A 103 -1.70 -10.68 -12.24
N GLU A 104 -2.54 -10.85 -11.21
CA GLU A 104 -3.94 -11.28 -11.36
C GLU A 104 -4.81 -10.21 -12.01
N ILE A 105 -4.70 -8.95 -11.58
CA ILE A 105 -5.62 -7.88 -11.98
C ILE A 105 -5.28 -7.31 -13.36
N VAL A 106 -3.99 -7.26 -13.73
CA VAL A 106 -3.54 -6.54 -14.94
C VAL A 106 -4.14 -7.07 -16.26
N PRO A 107 -4.25 -8.38 -16.52
CA PRO A 107 -4.86 -8.90 -17.74
C PRO A 107 -6.26 -8.31 -18.00
N ASP A 108 -7.08 -8.22 -16.97
CA ASP A 108 -8.43 -7.68 -17.03
C ASP A 108 -8.42 -6.17 -17.25
N LEU A 109 -7.55 -5.42 -16.56
CA LEU A 109 -7.40 -3.97 -16.81
C LEU A 109 -6.99 -3.68 -18.26
N VAL A 110 -6.12 -4.51 -18.85
CA VAL A 110 -5.72 -4.38 -20.26
C VAL A 110 -6.88 -4.71 -21.20
N ALA A 111 -7.73 -5.68 -20.84
CA ALA A 111 -8.91 -6.03 -21.60
C ALA A 111 -9.99 -4.93 -21.54
N LEU A 112 -10.13 -4.25 -20.40
CA LEU A 112 -11.09 -3.16 -20.17
C LEU A 112 -10.63 -1.83 -20.75
N ALA A 113 -9.33 -1.59 -20.92
CA ALA A 113 -8.79 -0.31 -21.38
C ALA A 113 -9.45 0.27 -22.67
N PRO A 114 -9.80 -0.52 -23.70
CA PRO A 114 -10.49 -0.03 -24.89
C PRO A 114 -11.93 0.47 -24.65
N SER A 115 -12.55 0.12 -23.52
CA SER A 115 -13.88 0.60 -23.17
C SER A 115 -13.87 2.06 -22.71
N LEU A 116 -12.70 2.59 -22.34
CA LEU A 116 -12.55 3.99 -21.93
C LEU A 116 -12.71 4.93 -23.13
N THR A 117 -13.13 6.16 -22.84
CA THR A 117 -13.12 7.27 -23.80
C THR A 117 -11.90 8.14 -23.62
N GLU A 118 -11.50 8.89 -24.66
CA GLU A 118 -10.40 9.86 -24.54
C GLU A 118 -10.67 10.89 -23.44
N LYS A 119 -11.93 11.28 -23.25
CA LYS A 119 -12.35 12.17 -22.17
C LYS A 119 -12.10 11.54 -20.80
N GLN A 120 -12.49 10.27 -20.61
CA GLN A 120 -12.24 9.54 -19.35
C GLN A 120 -10.73 9.42 -19.06
N VAL A 121 -9.92 9.10 -20.08
CA VAL A 121 -8.46 9.06 -19.93
C VAL A 121 -7.90 10.43 -19.54
N ASN A 122 -8.33 11.52 -20.20
CA ASN A 122 -7.85 12.85 -19.86
C ASN A 122 -8.24 13.26 -18.43
N ASN A 123 -9.50 13.06 -18.03
CA ASN A 123 -9.99 13.37 -16.69
C ASN A 123 -9.20 12.62 -15.61
N LEU A 124 -8.95 11.31 -15.79
CA LEU A 124 -8.14 10.50 -14.86
C LEU A 124 -6.78 11.14 -14.56
N PHE A 125 -6.06 11.54 -15.61
CA PHE A 125 -4.72 12.08 -15.45
C PHE A 125 -4.70 13.56 -15.03
N GLU A 126 -5.77 14.31 -15.26
CA GLU A 126 -5.94 15.65 -14.70
C GLU A 126 -6.15 15.58 -13.18
N GLU A 127 -7.03 14.68 -12.71
CA GLU A 127 -7.27 14.47 -11.28
C GLU A 127 -6.01 13.97 -10.56
N LEU A 128 -5.29 13.00 -11.14
CA LEU A 128 -4.03 12.52 -10.58
C LEU A 128 -2.98 13.63 -10.47
N ALA A 129 -2.93 14.55 -11.46
CA ALA A 129 -2.00 15.67 -11.45
C ALA A 129 -2.37 16.71 -10.38
N GLU A 130 -3.65 17.03 -10.21
CA GLU A 130 -4.09 17.98 -9.17
C GLU A 130 -3.82 17.42 -7.77
N GLN A 131 -4.08 16.13 -7.53
CA GLN A 131 -3.75 15.50 -6.24
C GLN A 131 -2.25 15.49 -5.93
N GLU A 132 -1.40 15.25 -6.93
CA GLU A 132 0.06 15.32 -6.74
C GLU A 132 0.49 16.75 -6.42
N LYS A 133 -0.07 17.75 -7.10
CA LYS A 133 0.18 19.17 -6.81
C LYS A 133 -0.24 19.54 -5.40
N GLU A 134 -1.43 19.14 -4.95
CA GLU A 134 -1.86 19.36 -3.57
C GLU A 134 -0.90 18.71 -2.55
N LYS A 135 -0.43 17.49 -2.82
CA LYS A 135 0.54 16.79 -1.97
C LYS A 135 1.86 17.55 -1.93
N GLN A 136 2.34 18.07 -3.07
CA GLN A 136 3.53 18.90 -3.15
C GLN A 136 3.39 20.19 -2.34
N GLU A 137 2.27 20.91 -2.49
CA GLU A 137 2.00 22.13 -1.72
C GLU A 137 1.92 21.86 -0.21
N LYS A 138 1.22 20.79 0.20
CA LYS A 138 1.15 20.38 1.61
C LYS A 138 2.53 20.03 2.17
N ARG A 139 3.40 19.37 1.38
CA ARG A 139 4.79 19.09 1.76
C ARG A 139 5.64 20.37 1.88
N ALA A 140 5.53 21.28 0.92
CA ALA A 140 6.28 22.53 0.88
C ALA A 140 5.93 23.47 2.05
N LYS A 141 4.68 23.45 2.53
CA LYS A 141 4.21 24.25 3.68
C LYS A 141 4.71 23.74 5.03
N LEU A 142 5.25 22.54 5.14
CA LEU A 142 5.78 22.01 6.40
C LEU A 142 7.21 22.53 6.63
N SER A 143 7.53 22.92 7.87
CA SER A 143 8.93 23.15 8.26
C SER A 143 9.66 21.82 8.45
N ASP A 144 10.99 21.83 8.37
CA ASP A 144 11.81 20.63 8.65
C ASP A 144 11.54 20.06 10.05
N GLU A 145 11.39 20.93 11.05
CA GLU A 145 11.05 20.53 12.42
C GLU A 145 9.70 19.79 12.48
N LYS A 146 8.66 20.29 11.80
CA LYS A 146 7.36 19.63 11.76
C LYS A 146 7.42 18.31 11.02
N ARG A 147 8.19 18.21 9.93
CA ARG A 147 8.41 16.96 9.20
C ARG A 147 9.07 15.92 10.09
N GLN A 148 10.15 16.29 10.75
CA GLN A 148 10.89 15.44 11.66
C GLN A 148 10.00 14.94 12.80
N LYS A 149 9.30 15.86 13.49
CA LYS A 149 8.39 15.50 14.59
C LYS A 149 7.32 14.50 14.13
N ARG A 150 6.69 14.76 12.97
CA ARG A 150 5.68 13.86 12.41
C ARG A 150 6.26 12.48 12.08
N TRP A 151 7.48 12.42 11.54
CA TRP A 151 8.16 11.16 11.24
C TRP A 151 8.45 10.36 12.53
N PHE A 152 8.96 11.03 13.58
CA PHE A 152 9.20 10.39 14.87
C PHE A 152 7.93 9.84 15.48
N THR A 153 6.89 10.68 15.64
CA THR A 153 5.61 10.23 16.21
C THR A 153 5.02 9.06 15.43
N ARG A 154 5.07 9.07 14.09
CA ARG A 154 4.56 7.95 13.29
C ARG A 154 5.35 6.66 13.54
N THR A 155 6.66 6.76 13.63
CA THR A 155 7.54 5.59 13.80
C THR A 155 7.46 5.03 15.22
N GLU A 156 7.43 5.91 16.23
CA GLU A 156 7.24 5.56 17.64
C GLU A 156 5.88 4.88 17.84
N ASN A 157 4.77 5.50 17.40
CA ASN A 157 3.43 4.89 17.50
C ASN A 157 3.36 3.55 16.76
N SER A 158 4.03 3.42 15.60
CA SER A 158 4.07 2.15 14.89
C SER A 158 4.77 1.06 15.71
N LEU A 159 5.89 1.37 16.37
CA LEU A 159 6.54 0.41 17.26
C LEU A 159 5.69 0.11 18.48
N GLU A 160 5.03 1.13 19.04
CA GLU A 160 4.19 0.96 20.24
C GLU A 160 3.00 0.06 19.98
N ASN A 161 2.39 0.14 18.80
CA ASN A 161 1.32 -0.78 18.41
C ASN A 161 1.80 -2.24 18.40
N TRP A 162 3.02 -2.50 17.91
CA TRP A 162 3.55 -3.86 17.78
C TRP A 162 4.24 -4.40 19.04
N LEU A 163 4.75 -3.53 19.91
CA LEU A 163 5.59 -3.93 21.06
C LEU A 163 4.99 -3.53 22.41
N GLY A 164 3.95 -2.69 22.43
CA GLY A 164 3.54 -1.96 23.63
C GLY A 164 4.53 -0.84 23.96
N TYR A 165 4.74 -0.55 25.25
CA TYR A 165 5.64 0.54 25.66
C TYR A 165 7.07 0.36 25.11
N ILE A 166 7.57 1.36 24.38
CA ILE A 166 8.94 1.37 23.86
C ILE A 166 9.92 2.00 24.86
N THR A 167 11.10 1.39 25.00
CA THR A 167 12.13 1.82 25.95
C THR A 167 12.88 3.07 25.46
N SER A 168 13.58 3.74 26.38
CA SER A 168 14.50 4.83 26.04
C SER A 168 15.61 4.42 25.06
N SER A 169 15.99 3.14 25.03
CA SER A 169 16.97 2.62 24.06
C SER A 169 16.36 2.54 22.65
N GLN A 170 15.16 1.96 22.53
CA GLN A 170 14.42 1.87 21.27
C GLN A 170 14.10 3.26 20.70
N ASN A 171 13.73 4.22 21.55
CA ASN A 171 13.56 5.63 21.15
C ASN A 171 14.85 6.25 20.56
N LYS A 172 16.03 5.90 21.08
CA LYS A 172 17.30 6.34 20.48
C LYS A 172 17.54 5.67 19.12
N MET A 173 17.18 4.40 18.96
CA MET A 173 17.27 3.70 17.67
C MET A 173 16.39 4.35 16.59
N VAL A 174 15.18 4.81 16.94
CA VAL A 174 14.32 5.58 16.03
C VAL A 174 15.00 6.86 15.54
N LYS A 175 15.68 7.59 16.43
CA LYS A 175 16.45 8.79 16.08
C LYS A 175 17.62 8.46 15.15
N SER A 176 18.34 7.38 15.42
CA SER A 176 19.43 6.90 14.55
C SER A 176 18.91 6.51 13.17
N LEU A 177 17.76 5.83 13.08
CA LEU A 177 17.14 5.48 11.80
C LEU A 177 16.82 6.73 10.96
N TYR A 178 16.25 7.78 11.58
CA TYR A 178 15.96 9.03 10.86
C TYR A 178 17.21 9.64 10.23
N LEU A 179 18.33 9.65 10.95
CA LEU A 179 19.61 10.19 10.45
C LEU A 179 20.25 9.30 9.38
N ALA A 180 19.97 8.00 9.39
CA ALA A 180 20.46 7.04 8.42
C ALA A 180 19.63 6.99 7.13
N GLN A 181 18.44 7.61 7.10
CA GLN A 181 17.58 7.64 5.93
C GLN A 181 17.80 8.88 5.10
N SER A 182 17.83 8.68 3.78
CA SER A 182 17.84 9.76 2.80
C SER A 182 16.42 10.14 2.38
N PRO A 183 16.10 11.44 2.24
CA PRO A 183 14.80 11.87 1.76
C PRO A 183 14.62 11.46 0.29
N THR A 184 13.49 10.82 -0.03
CA THR A 184 13.17 10.37 -1.40
C THR A 184 11.85 10.92 -1.93
N SER A 185 11.18 11.82 -1.19
CA SER A 185 9.83 12.29 -1.53
C SER A 185 9.72 12.90 -2.93
N ASP A 186 10.74 13.66 -3.33
CA ASP A 186 10.73 14.41 -4.59
C ASP A 186 11.03 13.46 -5.75
N LEU A 187 12.02 12.57 -5.59
CA LEU A 187 12.31 11.50 -6.54
C LEU A 187 11.11 10.57 -6.78
N TRP A 188 10.36 10.25 -5.73
CA TRP A 188 9.10 9.50 -5.85
C TRP A 188 8.04 10.27 -6.63
N SER A 189 8.02 11.60 -6.54
CA SER A 189 7.12 12.47 -7.30
C SER A 189 7.51 12.53 -8.77
N ASP A 190 8.81 12.65 -9.07
CA ASP A 190 9.35 12.60 -10.44
C ASP A 190 9.10 11.25 -11.11
N TYR A 191 9.23 10.15 -10.34
CA TYR A 191 8.85 8.82 -10.78
C TYR A 191 7.37 8.75 -11.17
N ARG A 192 6.45 9.21 -10.29
CA ARG A 192 5.02 9.19 -10.56
C ARG A 192 4.67 10.00 -11.80
N ALA A 193 5.24 11.19 -11.94
CA ALA A 193 5.01 12.05 -13.10
C ALA A 193 5.43 11.37 -14.42
N ARG A 194 6.63 10.78 -14.47
CA ARG A 194 7.11 10.06 -15.66
C ARG A 194 6.26 8.83 -15.99
N TYR A 195 5.93 8.04 -14.98
CA TYR A 195 5.10 6.85 -15.12
C TYR A 195 3.69 7.21 -15.62
N GLN A 196 3.03 8.20 -15.00
CA GLN A 196 1.68 8.63 -15.37
C GLN A 196 1.65 9.25 -16.78
N ALA A 197 2.66 10.03 -17.18
CA ALA A 197 2.73 10.56 -18.55
C ALA A 197 2.82 9.44 -19.61
N SER A 198 3.61 8.39 -19.34
CA SER A 198 3.70 7.22 -20.21
C SER A 198 2.38 6.44 -20.24
N LEU A 199 1.76 6.22 -19.08
CA LEU A 199 0.49 5.51 -18.97
C LEU A 199 -0.64 6.25 -19.69
N LYS A 200 -0.71 7.59 -19.58
CA LYS A 200 -1.65 8.43 -20.33
C LYS A 200 -1.49 8.25 -21.83
N THR A 201 -0.26 8.32 -22.32
CA THR A 201 0.03 8.18 -23.76
C THR A 201 -0.43 6.81 -24.27
N VAL A 202 -0.10 5.74 -23.54
CA VAL A 202 -0.49 4.37 -23.92
C VAL A 202 -2.02 4.20 -23.91
N LEU A 203 -2.71 4.71 -22.89
CA LEU A 203 -4.16 4.63 -22.82
C LEU A 203 -4.85 5.44 -23.93
N LEU A 204 -4.34 6.62 -24.28
CA LEU A 204 -4.84 7.38 -25.42
C LEU A 204 -4.67 6.60 -26.73
N ASN A 205 -3.51 5.98 -26.97
CA ASN A 205 -3.28 5.15 -28.16
C ASN A 205 -4.20 3.91 -28.22
N ILE A 206 -4.54 3.32 -27.06
CA ILE A 206 -5.50 2.21 -26.99
C ILE A 206 -6.89 2.70 -27.42
N VAL A 207 -7.35 3.82 -26.88
CA VAL A 207 -8.70 4.33 -27.12
C VAL A 207 -8.86 4.88 -28.54
N SER A 208 -7.83 5.53 -29.09
CA SER A 208 -7.89 6.16 -30.42
C SER A 208 -7.57 5.19 -31.57
N GLU A 209 -6.62 4.27 -31.37
CA GLU A 209 -6.05 3.44 -32.44
C GLU A 209 -6.12 1.93 -32.17
N SER A 210 -6.63 1.49 -31.01
CA SER A 210 -6.64 0.08 -30.59
C SER A 210 -5.24 -0.58 -30.57
N LYS A 211 -4.19 0.21 -30.34
CA LYS A 211 -2.78 -0.24 -30.26
C LYS A 211 -2.31 -0.39 -28.81
N ASP A 212 -1.06 -0.79 -28.61
CA ASP A 212 -0.33 -0.66 -27.32
C ASP A 212 -0.86 -1.46 -26.12
N LYS A 213 -1.76 -2.44 -26.29
CA LYS A 213 -2.20 -3.34 -25.20
C LYS A 213 -1.03 -4.06 -24.50
N ASP A 214 -0.04 -4.55 -25.26
CA ASP A 214 1.15 -5.19 -24.68
C ASP A 214 2.03 -4.19 -23.91
N LYS A 215 2.10 -2.94 -24.36
CA LYS A 215 2.80 -1.87 -23.63
C LYS A 215 2.06 -1.57 -22.34
N LEU A 216 0.73 -1.44 -22.35
CA LEU A 216 -0.06 -1.24 -21.14
C LEU A 216 0.17 -2.36 -20.14
N LYS A 217 0.12 -3.63 -20.60
CA LYS A 217 0.42 -4.79 -19.76
C LYS A 217 1.81 -4.67 -19.13
N SER A 218 2.82 -4.35 -19.92
CA SER A 218 4.20 -4.18 -19.43
C SER A 218 4.32 -3.05 -18.41
N LEU A 219 3.67 -1.90 -18.64
CA LEU A 219 3.66 -0.75 -17.73
C LEU A 219 3.02 -1.09 -16.39
N LEU A 220 1.85 -1.72 -16.42
CA LEU A 220 1.11 -2.06 -15.21
C LEU A 220 1.79 -3.17 -14.40
N LEU A 221 2.46 -4.14 -15.06
CA LEU A 221 3.22 -5.19 -14.40
C LEU A 221 4.56 -4.69 -13.82
N ASN A 222 5.21 -3.73 -14.48
CA ASN A 222 6.57 -3.27 -14.15
C ASN A 222 6.69 -1.74 -14.02
N PRO A 223 5.83 -1.07 -13.22
CA PRO A 223 5.89 0.37 -13.05
C PRO A 223 7.24 0.82 -12.49
N GLU A 224 7.91 -0.02 -11.70
CA GLU A 224 9.23 0.24 -11.12
C GLU A 224 10.34 0.53 -12.15
N SER A 225 10.17 0.10 -13.41
CA SER A 225 11.08 0.41 -14.50
C SER A 225 11.21 1.92 -14.80
N PHE A 226 10.27 2.73 -14.32
CA PHE A 226 10.31 4.18 -14.44
C PHE A 226 11.08 4.88 -13.31
N ARG A 227 11.53 4.17 -12.27
CA ARG A 227 12.34 4.79 -11.21
C ARG A 227 13.70 5.21 -11.78
N SER A 228 14.23 6.33 -11.29
CA SER A 228 15.61 6.72 -11.64
C SER A 228 16.61 5.80 -10.93
N ASP A 229 17.83 5.71 -11.45
CA ASP A 229 18.92 4.99 -10.79
C ASP A 229 19.20 5.54 -9.38
N GLU A 230 19.10 6.86 -9.22
CA GLU A 230 19.20 7.53 -7.93
C GLU A 230 18.12 7.07 -6.95
N LEU A 231 16.85 7.04 -7.37
CA LEU A 231 15.75 6.57 -6.53
C LEU A 231 15.92 5.10 -6.15
N ASN A 232 16.35 4.25 -7.09
CA ASN A 232 16.62 2.83 -6.82
C ASN A 232 17.75 2.66 -5.78
N LYS A 233 18.84 3.40 -5.94
CA LYS A 233 19.96 3.40 -4.99
C LYS A 233 19.54 3.86 -3.59
N LEU A 234 18.82 4.97 -3.48
CA LEU A 234 18.39 5.50 -2.19
C LEU A 234 17.33 4.62 -1.52
N ASN A 235 16.42 4.02 -2.29
CA ASN A 235 15.47 3.05 -1.77
C ASN A 235 16.19 1.84 -1.18
N GLU A 236 17.20 1.32 -1.86
CA GLU A 236 17.98 0.18 -1.36
C GLU A 236 18.75 0.53 -0.08
N GLN A 237 19.38 1.71 -0.04
CA GLN A 237 20.05 2.20 1.17
C GLN A 237 19.09 2.36 2.34
N ASN A 238 17.94 3.01 2.12
CA ASN A 238 16.92 3.20 3.14
C ASN A 238 16.32 1.86 3.63
N ARG A 239 16.16 0.90 2.72
CA ARG A 239 15.69 -0.46 3.02
C ARG A 239 16.69 -1.18 3.93
N GLN A 240 17.98 -1.13 3.61
CA GLN A 240 19.02 -1.72 4.45
C GLN A 240 19.07 -1.08 5.84
N SER A 241 19.05 0.26 5.93
CA SER A 241 19.00 0.97 7.22
C SER A 241 17.77 0.57 8.04
N TYR A 242 16.62 0.31 7.39
CA TYR A 242 15.41 -0.15 8.07
C TYR A 242 15.53 -1.61 8.54
N HIS A 243 16.14 -2.49 7.75
CA HIS A 243 16.39 -3.88 8.17
C HIS A 243 17.32 -3.95 9.39
N ASP A 244 18.39 -3.17 9.39
CA ASP A 244 19.32 -3.09 10.53
C ASP A 244 18.62 -2.53 11.77
N PHE A 245 17.76 -1.53 11.59
CA PHE A 245 16.91 -1.01 12.65
C PHE A 245 15.97 -2.08 13.23
N LEU A 246 15.23 -2.82 12.39
CA LEU A 246 14.34 -3.89 12.85
C LEU A 246 15.10 -4.98 13.60
N TYR A 247 16.30 -5.35 13.13
CA TYR A 247 17.15 -6.30 13.83
C TYR A 247 17.60 -5.77 15.19
N GLY A 248 18.01 -4.50 15.28
CA GLY A 248 18.35 -3.84 16.53
C GLY A 248 17.18 -3.78 17.52
N ILE A 249 15.97 -3.48 17.04
CA ILE A 249 14.74 -3.51 17.84
C ILE A 249 14.50 -4.92 18.38
N TYR A 250 14.58 -5.93 17.51
CA TYR A 250 14.41 -7.34 17.88
C TYR A 250 15.39 -7.77 18.98
N LEU A 251 16.68 -7.43 18.87
CA LEU A 251 17.69 -7.74 19.89
C LEU A 251 17.45 -7.01 21.23
N SER A 252 16.69 -5.90 21.21
CA SER A 252 16.38 -5.12 22.41
C SER A 252 15.04 -5.49 23.07
N LEU A 253 14.31 -6.47 22.53
CA LEU A 253 13.00 -6.84 23.06
C LEU A 253 13.12 -7.35 24.49
N THR A 254 12.22 -6.86 25.34
CA THR A 254 11.94 -7.53 26.63
C THR A 254 11.03 -8.74 26.40
N ASP A 255 10.97 -9.66 27.35
CA ASP A 255 10.06 -10.82 27.27
C ASP A 255 8.61 -10.38 27.06
N ASN A 256 8.16 -9.33 27.77
CA ASN A 256 6.82 -8.77 27.60
C ASN A 256 6.60 -8.21 26.19
N GLN A 257 7.58 -7.49 25.63
CA GLN A 257 7.46 -6.96 24.25
C GLN A 257 7.46 -8.10 23.22
N LYS A 258 8.24 -9.17 23.44
CA LYS A 258 8.21 -10.35 22.56
C LYS A 258 6.84 -11.04 22.60
N GLN A 259 6.24 -11.20 23.77
CA GLN A 259 4.89 -11.78 23.89
C GLN A 259 3.82 -10.88 23.26
N HIS A 260 3.89 -9.56 23.47
CA HIS A 260 2.99 -8.60 22.83
C HIS A 260 3.08 -8.68 21.30
N LEU A 261 4.29 -8.70 20.75
CA LEU A 261 4.53 -8.84 19.31
C LEU A 261 3.93 -10.14 18.74
N LEU A 262 4.10 -11.27 19.44
CA LEU A 262 3.52 -12.55 19.02
C LEU A 262 1.98 -12.50 19.06
N SER A 263 1.40 -11.84 20.08
CA SER A 263 -0.05 -11.64 20.18
C SER A 263 -0.60 -10.80 19.04
N GLU A 264 0.03 -9.67 18.71
CA GLU A 264 -0.41 -8.80 17.60
C GLU A 264 -0.34 -9.53 16.24
N ILE A 265 0.64 -10.43 16.06
CA ILE A 265 0.73 -11.28 14.86
C ILE A 265 -0.42 -12.31 14.85
N ASP A 266 -0.72 -12.92 16.00
CA ASP A 266 -1.83 -13.88 16.13
C ASP A 266 -3.19 -13.21 15.88
N ASP A 267 -3.41 -12.01 16.42
CA ASP A 267 -4.61 -11.20 16.20
C ASP A 267 -4.76 -10.84 14.71
N LEU A 268 -3.66 -10.44 14.05
CA LEU A 268 -3.67 -10.16 12.61
C LEU A 268 -3.96 -11.43 11.78
N ILE A 269 -3.44 -12.58 12.18
CA ILE A 269 -3.76 -13.87 11.54
C ILE A 269 -5.24 -14.18 11.70
N GLU A 270 -5.83 -13.96 12.88
CA GLU A 270 -7.25 -14.16 13.14
C GLU A 270 -8.09 -13.23 12.28
N ASP A 271 -7.80 -11.93 12.28
CA ASP A 271 -8.50 -10.92 11.47
C ASP A 271 -8.51 -11.30 9.99
N ILE A 272 -7.36 -11.67 9.42
CA ILE A 272 -7.27 -12.10 8.01
C ILE A 272 -8.01 -13.42 7.78
N SER A 273 -7.94 -14.35 8.73
CA SER A 273 -8.68 -15.61 8.65
C SER A 273 -10.19 -15.38 8.62
N GLU A 274 -10.70 -14.38 9.34
CA GLU A 274 -12.11 -14.02 9.29
C GLU A 274 -12.55 -13.44 7.94
N LEU A 275 -11.66 -12.80 7.20
CA LEU A 275 -11.91 -12.32 5.83
C LEU A 275 -11.97 -13.48 4.82
N SER A 276 -11.23 -14.56 5.10
CA SER A 276 -11.18 -15.77 4.27
C SER A 276 -12.40 -16.70 4.43
N ARG A 277 -13.23 -16.50 5.46
CA ARG A 277 -14.48 -17.25 5.70
C ARG A 277 -15.64 -16.62 4.94
#